data_AF-A0AAC9HSV3-F1
#
_entry.id   AF-A0AAC9HSV3-F1
#
_cell.length_a   1.000
_cell.length_b   1.000
_cell.length_c   1.000
_cell.angle_alpha   90.00
_cell.angle_beta   90.00
_cell.angle_gamma   90.00
#
_symmetry.space_group_name_H-M   'P 1'
#
loop_
_entity.id
_entity.type
_entity.pdbx_description
1 polymer ?
#
loop_
_entity_poly.entity_id
_entity_poly.type
_entity_poly.pdbx_seq_one_letter_code
_entity_poly.pdbx_strand_id
1 'polypeptide(L)'
;MVTKNSSILPALIRWQARTQLVWQLNFWILVVACIVLVSFLVGLFGTLDSSVADMVIPYSIKYGLACQGIGLIYYSLRSAVATGITRREFLTVAQLTAIALSLLLVIGTLLLGGIEQLVHDAMGIPTALSGVHLYGSLGQVHLVLIECLAIGLVHIAAGALIGTIALIQGPARRWFGILPAIGVVIGVEWALVHFGGGGSAEFAGVDQSALLWFVGIAVVGIALPWLAVRRLVRDIGIPGPESPIA
;
A
#
# COMPACT_ATOMS: atom_id res chain seq x y z
N MET A 1 -13.90 -8.46 -42.09
CA MET A 1 -14.78 -8.37 -40.90
C MET A 1 -14.21 -9.27 -39.82
N VAL A 2 -13.60 -8.69 -38.77
CA VAL A 2 -13.22 -9.45 -37.56
C VAL A 2 -14.25 -9.14 -36.50
N THR A 3 -15.19 -10.06 -36.33
CA THR A 3 -16.29 -10.01 -35.38
C THR A 3 -15.93 -10.80 -34.13
N LYS A 4 -15.39 -10.11 -33.11
CA LYS A 4 -15.64 -10.37 -31.68
C LYS A 4 -14.87 -9.35 -30.85
N ASN A 5 -15.52 -8.22 -30.57
CA ASN A 5 -15.14 -7.32 -29.48
C ASN A 5 -15.46 -8.00 -28.14
N SER A 6 -14.73 -9.06 -27.77
CA SER A 6 -14.64 -9.37 -26.35
C SER A 6 -13.89 -8.20 -25.73
N SER A 7 -14.53 -7.43 -24.85
CA SER A 7 -13.89 -6.28 -24.25
C SER A 7 -12.60 -6.75 -23.56
N ILE A 8 -11.47 -6.17 -23.97
CA ILE A 8 -10.14 -6.47 -23.43
C ILE A 8 -10.07 -6.07 -21.94
N LEU A 9 -10.94 -5.14 -21.53
CA LEU A 9 -11.02 -4.59 -20.18
C LEU A 9 -11.33 -5.65 -19.09
N PRO A 10 -12.36 -6.50 -19.18
CA PRO A 10 -12.53 -7.65 -18.27
C PRO A 10 -11.34 -8.60 -18.19
N ALA A 11 -10.59 -8.79 -19.28
CA ALA A 11 -9.38 -9.61 -19.25
C ALA A 11 -8.26 -8.92 -18.47
N LEU A 12 -8.05 -7.62 -18.70
CA LEU A 12 -7.09 -6.80 -17.94
C LEU A 12 -7.42 -6.79 -16.45
N ILE A 13 -8.68 -6.54 -16.08
CA ILE A 13 -9.12 -6.52 -14.67
C ILE A 13 -8.83 -7.86 -14.00
N ARG A 14 -9.20 -8.97 -14.65
CA ARG A 14 -8.95 -10.32 -14.10
C ARG A 14 -7.46 -10.63 -13.98
N TRP A 15 -6.67 -10.28 -14.99
CA TRP A 15 -5.23 -10.49 -14.98
C TRP A 15 -4.55 -9.68 -13.86
N GLN A 16 -4.92 -8.41 -13.73
CA GLN A 16 -4.37 -7.52 -12.71
C GLN A 16 -4.81 -7.97 -11.32
N ALA A 17 -6.09 -8.28 -11.12
CA ALA A 17 -6.60 -8.83 -9.87
C ALA A 17 -5.88 -10.12 -9.48
N ARG A 18 -5.68 -11.05 -10.42
CA ARG A 18 -4.96 -12.31 -10.15
C ARG A 18 -3.50 -12.05 -9.76
N THR A 19 -2.79 -11.22 -10.51
CA THR A 19 -1.38 -10.90 -10.24
C THR A 19 -1.22 -10.23 -8.88
N GLN A 20 -2.07 -9.25 -8.57
CA GLN A 20 -2.04 -8.54 -7.29
C GLN A 20 -2.51 -9.42 -6.13
N LEU A 21 -3.49 -10.30 -6.33
CA LEU A 21 -3.95 -11.25 -5.32
C LEU A 21 -2.84 -12.25 -4.96
N VAL A 22 -2.14 -12.82 -5.94
CA VAL A 22 -1.02 -13.74 -5.67
C VAL A 22 0.09 -13.02 -4.90
N TRP A 23 0.44 -11.80 -5.32
CA TRP A 23 1.43 -11.00 -4.60
C TRP A 23 0.97 -10.70 -3.17
N GLN A 24 -0.28 -10.30 -2.99
CA GLN A 24 -0.84 -10.02 -1.67
C GLN A 24 -0.88 -11.26 -0.78
N LEU A 25 -1.33 -12.41 -1.30
CA LEU A 25 -1.34 -13.65 -0.54
C LEU A 25 0.07 -14.01 -0.07
N ASN A 26 1.06 -13.95 -0.96
CA ASN A 26 2.45 -14.22 -0.59
C ASN A 26 2.98 -13.24 0.47
N PHE A 27 2.66 -11.95 0.30
CA PHE A 27 3.03 -10.91 1.25
C PHE A 27 2.41 -11.15 2.64
N TRP A 28 1.10 -11.37 2.71
CA TRP A 28 0.39 -11.63 3.96
C TRP A 28 0.81 -12.94 4.61
N ILE A 29 1.06 -14.00 3.84
CA ILE A 29 1.60 -15.26 4.37
C ILE A 29 2.95 -15.03 5.05
N LEU A 30 3.86 -14.28 4.41
CA LEU A 30 5.15 -13.95 5.01
C LEU A 30 4.99 -13.12 6.29
N VAL A 31 4.12 -12.11 6.27
CA VAL A 31 3.85 -11.26 7.45
C VAL A 31 3.27 -12.07 8.60
N VAL A 32 2.27 -12.91 8.34
CA VAL A 32 1.67 -13.80 9.36
C VAL A 32 2.72 -14.78 9.88
N ALA A 33 3.52 -15.39 9.00
CA ALA A 33 4.59 -16.30 9.41
C ALA A 33 5.61 -15.61 10.32
N CYS A 34 5.99 -14.36 10.02
CA CYS A 34 6.88 -13.56 10.87
C CYS A 34 6.24 -13.28 12.24
N ILE A 35 4.97 -12.86 12.29
CA ILE A 35 4.28 -12.59 13.56
C ILE A 35 4.19 -13.84 14.41
N VAL A 36 3.77 -14.97 13.82
CA VAL A 36 3.69 -16.26 14.52
C VAL A 36 5.05 -16.70 15.03
N LEU A 37 6.10 -16.60 14.20
CA LEU A 37 7.45 -16.98 14.59
C LEU A 37 7.98 -16.13 15.73
N VAL A 38 7.86 -14.80 15.65
CA VAL A 38 8.36 -13.89 16.70
C VAL A 38 7.57 -14.08 17.99
N SER A 39 6.24 -14.17 17.91
CA SER A 39 5.38 -14.38 19.10
C SER A 39 5.70 -15.73 19.76
N PHE A 40 5.95 -16.77 18.97
CA PHE A 40 6.38 -18.07 19.46
C PHE A 40 7.74 -18.01 20.16
N LEU A 41 8.74 -17.37 19.53
CA LEU A 41 10.08 -17.22 20.12
C LEU A 41 10.02 -16.43 21.43
N VAL A 42 9.14 -15.42 21.52
CA VAL A 42 8.94 -14.67 22.76
C VAL A 42 8.38 -15.57 23.84
N GLY A 43 7.33 -16.35 23.54
CA GLY A 43 6.77 -17.32 24.49
C GLY A 43 7.80 -18.32 25.03
N LEU A 44 8.85 -18.64 24.26
CA LEU A 44 9.93 -19.52 24.68
C LEU A 44 11.05 -18.83 25.47
N PHE A 45 11.42 -17.60 25.11
CA PHE A 45 12.69 -16.99 25.52
C PHE A 45 12.56 -15.70 26.34
N GLY A 46 11.37 -15.13 26.52
CA GLY A 46 11.24 -13.89 27.29
C GLY A 46 9.84 -13.30 27.36
N THR A 47 9.81 -11.99 27.60
CA THR A 47 8.59 -11.17 27.63
C THR A 47 8.70 -10.10 26.54
N LEU A 48 7.57 -9.75 25.92
CA LEU A 48 7.47 -8.62 24.99
C LEU A 48 6.89 -7.42 25.72
N ASP A 49 7.55 -6.27 25.57
CA ASP A 49 7.02 -4.99 26.03
C ASP A 49 6.09 -4.32 24.98
N SER A 50 6.06 -4.85 23.75
CA SER A 50 5.30 -4.28 22.62
C SER A 50 4.73 -5.36 21.69
N SER A 51 3.60 -5.07 21.03
CA SER A 51 3.04 -5.94 19.99
C SER A 51 3.97 -6.06 18.77
N VAL A 52 4.13 -7.28 18.27
CA VAL A 52 4.83 -7.58 17.02
C VAL A 52 4.02 -7.06 15.84
N ALA A 53 2.70 -7.20 15.89
CA ALA A 53 1.81 -6.66 14.86
C ALA A 53 1.94 -5.13 14.75
N ASP A 54 2.02 -4.43 15.89
CA ASP A 54 2.22 -2.97 15.96
C ASP A 54 3.56 -2.52 15.38
N MET A 55 4.55 -3.41 15.30
CA MET A 55 5.82 -3.14 14.60
C MET A 55 5.71 -3.48 13.11
N VAL A 56 5.12 -4.62 12.76
CA VAL A 56 5.08 -5.08 11.36
C VAL A 56 4.13 -4.25 10.50
N ILE A 57 2.99 -3.83 11.03
CA ILE A 57 1.96 -3.08 10.31
C ILE A 57 2.49 -1.73 9.78
N PRO A 58 3.02 -0.84 10.62
CA PRO A 58 3.49 0.46 10.15
C PRO A 58 4.79 0.37 9.35
N TYR A 59 5.69 -0.58 9.66
CA TYR A 59 7.02 -0.62 9.04
C TYR A 59 7.16 -1.55 7.84
N SER A 60 6.26 -2.50 7.60
CA SER A 60 6.40 -3.45 6.48
C SER A 60 5.30 -3.31 5.45
N ILE A 61 4.05 -3.15 5.89
CA ILE A 61 2.89 -3.24 4.99
C ILE A 61 2.82 -2.03 4.05
N LYS A 62 3.12 -0.84 4.56
CA LYS A 62 3.14 0.39 3.77
C LYS A 62 4.17 0.34 2.63
N TYR A 63 5.38 -0.17 2.89
CA TYR A 63 6.39 -0.33 1.85
C TYR A 63 6.07 -1.50 0.91
N GLY A 64 5.38 -2.54 1.40
CA GLY A 64 4.81 -3.57 0.54
C GLY A 64 3.85 -2.97 -0.52
N LEU A 65 2.98 -2.05 -0.11
CA LEU A 65 2.11 -1.32 -1.03
C LEU A 65 2.87 -0.41 -2.00
N ALA A 66 3.96 0.22 -1.56
CA ALA A 66 4.84 0.96 -2.47
C ALA A 66 5.47 0.04 -3.54
N CYS A 67 5.93 -1.16 -3.15
CA CYS A 67 6.43 -2.17 -4.08
C CYS A 67 5.37 -2.61 -5.10
N GLN A 68 4.12 -2.78 -4.67
CA GLN A 68 3.00 -3.05 -5.58
C GLN A 68 2.78 -1.89 -6.57
N GLY A 69 2.83 -0.65 -6.09
CA GLY A 69 2.78 0.55 -6.94
C GLY A 69 3.87 0.56 -8.01
N ILE A 70 5.11 0.26 -7.62
CA ILE A 70 6.25 0.14 -8.55
C ILE A 70 5.93 -0.93 -9.59
N GLY A 71 5.54 -2.14 -9.16
CA GLY A 71 5.31 -3.25 -10.06
C GLY A 71 4.11 -3.07 -11.01
N LEU A 72 3.08 -2.35 -10.54
CA LEU A 72 1.94 -1.95 -11.36
C LEU A 72 2.41 -1.16 -12.58
N ILE A 73 3.25 -0.14 -12.42
CA ILE A 73 3.69 0.62 -13.60
C ILE A 73 4.86 -0.06 -14.30
N TYR A 74 5.92 -0.41 -13.56
CA TYR A 74 7.19 -0.87 -14.13
C TYR A 74 7.03 -2.16 -14.94
N TYR A 75 6.35 -3.16 -14.40
CA TYR A 75 6.19 -4.46 -15.07
C TYR A 75 4.92 -4.53 -15.92
N SER A 76 3.79 -3.99 -15.42
CA SER A 76 2.49 -4.30 -16.02
C SER A 76 2.11 -3.38 -17.19
N LEU A 77 2.57 -2.12 -17.19
CA LEU A 77 2.16 -1.14 -18.21
C LEU A 77 2.61 -1.56 -19.61
N ARG A 78 3.89 -1.95 -19.77
CA ARG A 78 4.43 -2.31 -21.10
C ARG A 78 3.74 -3.54 -21.67
N SER A 79 3.52 -4.56 -20.85
CA SER A 79 2.78 -5.77 -21.24
C SER A 79 1.34 -5.46 -21.63
N ALA A 80 0.65 -4.59 -20.87
CA ALA A 80 -0.70 -4.16 -21.20
C ALA A 80 -0.73 -3.43 -22.56
N VAL A 81 0.16 -2.46 -22.77
CA VAL A 81 0.22 -1.70 -24.03
C VAL A 81 0.55 -2.61 -25.23
N ALA A 82 1.44 -3.59 -25.05
CA ALA A 82 1.76 -4.58 -26.08
C ALA A 82 0.56 -5.46 -26.49
N THR A 83 -0.45 -5.61 -25.64
CA THR A 83 -1.69 -6.36 -25.93
C THR A 83 -2.81 -5.47 -26.50
N GLY A 84 -2.51 -4.22 -26.85
CA GLY A 84 -3.48 -3.28 -27.45
C GLY A 84 -4.30 -2.48 -26.45
N ILE A 85 -3.99 -2.56 -25.15
CA ILE A 85 -4.64 -1.77 -24.10
C ILE A 85 -4.11 -0.34 -24.13
N THR A 86 -5.00 0.65 -24.10
CA THR A 86 -4.57 2.04 -24.02
C THR A 86 -4.00 2.36 -22.64
N ARG A 87 -3.01 3.25 -22.58
CA ARG A 87 -2.45 3.75 -21.31
C ARG A 87 -3.53 4.30 -20.37
N ARG A 88 -4.59 4.91 -20.92
CA ARG A 88 -5.71 5.46 -20.14
C ARG A 88 -6.55 4.37 -19.48
N GLU A 89 -6.89 3.31 -20.22
CA GLU A 89 -7.61 2.15 -19.68
C GLU A 89 -6.79 1.48 -18.59
N PHE A 90 -5.49 1.25 -18.86
CA PHE A 90 -4.58 0.68 -17.89
C PHE A 90 -4.52 1.51 -16.59
N LEU A 91 -4.32 2.83 -16.69
CA LEU A 91 -4.26 3.70 -15.52
C LEU A 91 -5.58 3.74 -14.74
N THR A 92 -6.72 3.61 -15.42
CA THR A 92 -8.02 3.55 -14.75
C THR A 92 -8.14 2.27 -13.92
N VAL A 93 -7.77 1.11 -14.49
CA VAL A 93 -7.78 -0.16 -13.75
C VAL A 93 -6.73 -0.16 -12.65
N ALA A 94 -5.56 0.43 -12.87
CA ALA A 94 -4.52 0.57 -11.86
C ALA A 94 -4.99 1.42 -10.65
N GLN A 95 -5.76 2.48 -10.89
CA GLN A 95 -6.34 3.28 -9.80
C GLN A 95 -7.40 2.51 -9.00
N LEU A 96 -8.30 1.80 -9.68
CA LEU A 96 -9.27 0.93 -8.99
C LEU A 96 -8.58 -0.17 -8.19
N THR A 97 -7.52 -0.75 -8.76
CA THR A 97 -6.67 -1.74 -8.10
C THR A 97 -6.01 -1.15 -6.85
N ALA A 98 -5.46 0.06 -6.94
CA ALA A 98 -4.85 0.75 -5.81
C ALA A 98 -5.84 0.99 -4.66
N ILE A 99 -7.08 1.40 -4.99
CA ILE A 99 -8.15 1.57 -4.01
C ILE A 99 -8.48 0.23 -3.34
N ALA A 100 -8.69 -0.83 -4.13
CA ALA A 100 -8.98 -2.16 -3.60
C ALA A 100 -7.87 -2.67 -2.68
N LEU A 101 -6.60 -2.51 -3.07
CA LEU A 101 -5.44 -2.90 -2.26
C LEU A 101 -5.33 -2.11 -0.96
N SER A 102 -5.64 -0.81 -1.00
CA SER A 102 -5.65 0.05 0.19
C SER A 102 -6.80 -0.29 1.14
N LEU A 103 -7.96 -0.73 0.62
CA LEU A 103 -9.05 -1.24 1.47
C LEU A 103 -8.72 -2.60 2.08
N LEU A 104 -8.03 -3.48 1.33
CA LEU A 104 -7.56 -4.76 1.87
C LEU A 104 -6.55 -4.57 3.02
N LEU A 105 -5.83 -3.45 3.06
CA LEU A 105 -4.97 -3.10 4.20
C LEU A 105 -5.76 -3.08 5.50
N VAL A 106 -6.96 -2.49 5.50
CA VAL A 106 -7.82 -2.39 6.69
C VAL A 106 -8.14 -3.79 7.21
N ILE A 107 -8.56 -4.69 6.32
CA ILE A 107 -8.90 -6.06 6.67
C ILE A 107 -7.67 -6.79 7.21
N GLY A 108 -6.52 -6.64 6.56
CA GLY A 108 -5.28 -7.27 6.99
C GLY A 108 -4.80 -6.77 8.36
N THR A 109 -4.82 -5.45 8.60
CA THR A 109 -4.50 -4.85 9.90
C THR A 109 -5.38 -5.42 11.01
N LEU A 110 -6.70 -5.53 10.78
CA LEU A 110 -7.63 -6.12 11.75
C LEU A 110 -7.38 -7.60 11.99
N LEU A 111 -7.12 -8.37 10.92
CA LEU A 111 -6.84 -9.81 11.02
C LEU A 111 -5.54 -10.09 11.76
N LEU A 112 -4.49 -9.30 11.54
CA LEU A 112 -3.21 -9.49 12.21
C LEU A 112 -3.30 -9.30 13.72
N GLY A 113 -4.01 -8.26 14.18
CA GLY A 113 -4.26 -8.08 15.62
C GLY A 113 -5.03 -9.26 16.22
N GLY A 114 -6.00 -9.80 15.48
CA GLY A 114 -6.72 -11.02 15.90
C GLY A 114 -5.84 -12.27 15.95
N ILE A 115 -4.96 -12.46 14.96
CA ILE A 115 -4.02 -13.60 14.92
C ILE A 115 -3.00 -13.51 16.07
N GLU A 116 -2.43 -12.34 16.33
CA GLU A 116 -1.50 -12.13 17.43
C GLU A 116 -2.14 -12.45 18.78
N GLN A 117 -3.37 -11.94 19.01
CA GLN A 117 -4.14 -12.26 20.21
C GLN A 117 -4.32 -13.77 20.38
N LEU A 118 -4.72 -14.49 19.33
CA LEU A 118 -4.90 -15.95 19.38
C LEU A 118 -3.61 -16.69 19.74
N VAL A 119 -2.46 -16.24 19.23
CA VAL A 119 -1.15 -16.84 19.56
C VAL A 119 -0.79 -16.56 21.02
N HIS A 120 -1.00 -15.34 21.50
CA HIS A 120 -0.72 -14.97 22.89
C HIS A 120 -1.60 -15.77 23.86
N ASP A 121 -2.90 -15.88 23.57
CA ASP A 121 -3.85 -16.68 24.36
C ASP A 121 -3.43 -18.16 24.41
N ALA A 122 -2.99 -18.72 23.27
CA ALA A 122 -2.52 -20.11 23.20
C ALA A 122 -1.22 -20.36 23.96
N MET A 123 -0.35 -19.36 24.06
CA MET A 123 0.97 -19.44 24.72
C MET A 123 0.94 -18.99 26.18
N GLY A 124 -0.21 -18.53 26.69
CA GLY A 124 -0.32 -17.99 28.05
C GLY A 124 0.51 -16.73 28.26
N ILE A 125 0.82 -15.99 27.20
CA ILE A 125 1.59 -14.74 27.26
C ILE A 125 0.64 -13.68 27.82
N PRO A 126 0.94 -13.05 28.98
CA PRO A 126 0.13 -11.96 29.49
C PRO A 126 0.08 -10.87 28.44
N THR A 127 -1.11 -10.60 27.92
CA THR A 127 -1.33 -9.60 26.88
C THR A 127 -1.19 -8.21 27.50
N ALA A 128 0.05 -7.77 27.69
CA ALA A 128 0.38 -6.35 27.75
C ALA A 128 0.36 -5.79 26.32
N LEU A 129 -0.75 -5.98 25.61
CA LEU A 129 -1.00 -5.26 24.37
C LEU A 129 -1.31 -3.82 24.77
N SER A 130 -0.29 -3.07 25.18
CA SER A 130 -0.34 -1.62 25.30
C SER A 130 -0.18 -1.03 23.91
N GLY A 131 -1.11 -1.42 23.03
CA GLY A 131 -1.11 -1.09 21.63
C GLY A 131 -2.06 0.05 21.37
N VAL A 132 -1.49 1.13 20.84
CA VAL A 132 -2.09 2.23 20.09
C VAL A 132 -3.29 1.84 19.23
N HIS A 133 -3.29 0.61 18.72
CA HIS A 133 -4.25 0.10 17.74
C HIS A 133 -5.31 -0.85 18.33
N LEU A 134 -5.36 -1.00 19.66
CA LEU A 134 -6.50 -1.64 20.31
C LEU A 134 -7.66 -0.63 20.43
N TYR A 135 -8.59 -0.73 19.50
CA TYR A 135 -9.75 0.15 19.38
C TYR A 135 -10.59 0.16 20.66
N GLY A 136 -10.88 1.37 21.17
CA GLY A 136 -11.68 1.56 22.38
C GLY A 136 -13.20 1.49 22.13
N SER A 137 -13.66 1.64 20.88
CA SER A 137 -15.09 1.50 20.52
C SER A 137 -15.34 1.28 19.02
N LEU A 138 -16.51 0.69 18.68
CA LEU A 138 -17.00 0.52 17.30
C LEU A 138 -17.18 1.85 16.55
N GLY A 139 -17.36 2.97 17.26
CA GLY A 139 -17.48 4.30 16.67
C GLY A 139 -16.23 4.75 15.93
N GLN A 140 -15.07 4.12 16.15
CA GLN A 140 -13.77 4.54 15.59
C GLN A 140 -13.43 3.88 14.24
N VAL A 141 -14.23 2.92 13.78
CA VAL A 141 -13.96 2.15 12.54
C VAL A 141 -13.80 3.03 11.30
N HIS A 142 -14.56 4.13 11.21
CA HIS A 142 -14.47 5.05 10.08
C HIS A 142 -13.13 5.80 10.02
N LEU A 143 -12.50 6.09 11.17
CA LEU A 143 -11.20 6.75 11.22
C LEU A 143 -10.09 5.82 10.73
N VAL A 144 -10.17 4.53 11.12
CA VAL A 144 -9.27 3.48 10.63
C VAL A 144 -9.34 3.34 9.11
N LEU A 145 -10.58 3.34 8.58
CA LEU A 145 -10.79 3.30 7.13
C LEU A 145 -10.11 4.49 6.43
N ILE A 146 -10.28 5.70 6.96
CA ILE A 146 -9.67 6.92 6.39
C ILE A 146 -8.14 6.83 6.45
N GLU A 147 -7.58 6.47 7.60
CA GLU A 147 -6.14 6.38 7.82
C GLU A 147 -5.50 5.33 6.90
N CYS A 148 -6.02 4.10 6.92
CA CYS A 148 -5.51 3.01 6.09
C CYS A 148 -5.67 3.31 4.59
N LEU A 149 -6.78 3.93 4.18
CA LEU A 149 -6.98 4.32 2.79
C LEU A 149 -5.99 5.41 2.37
N ALA A 150 -5.78 6.43 3.22
CA ALA A 150 -4.81 7.50 2.98
C ALA A 150 -3.40 6.93 2.86
N ILE A 151 -2.95 6.18 3.86
CA ILE A 151 -1.62 5.56 3.89
C ILE A 151 -1.42 4.65 2.67
N GLY A 152 -2.38 3.75 2.41
CA GLY A 152 -2.27 2.79 1.33
C GLY A 152 -2.20 3.46 -0.04
N LEU A 153 -3.07 4.43 -0.30
CA LEU A 153 -3.10 5.13 -1.58
C LEU A 153 -1.86 5.99 -1.80
N VAL A 154 -1.36 6.66 -0.75
CA VAL A 154 -0.12 7.45 -0.84
C VAL A 154 1.06 6.56 -1.22
N HIS A 155 1.21 5.42 -0.55
CA HIS A 155 2.32 4.51 -0.80
C HIS A 155 2.24 3.89 -2.19
N ILE A 156 1.06 3.44 -2.63
CA ILE A 156 0.87 2.91 -4.00
C ILE A 156 1.14 4.01 -5.04
N ALA A 157 0.64 5.23 -4.83
CA ALA A 157 0.83 6.33 -5.79
C ALA A 157 2.30 6.77 -5.87
N ALA A 158 3.00 6.85 -4.72
CA ALA A 158 4.44 7.12 -4.66
C ALA A 158 5.23 5.99 -5.34
N GLY A 159 4.92 4.73 -5.03
CA GLY A 159 5.51 3.57 -5.68
C GLY A 159 5.30 3.57 -7.19
N ALA A 160 4.10 3.89 -7.65
CA ALA A 160 3.79 3.98 -9.07
C ALA A 160 4.54 5.12 -9.77
N LEU A 161 4.75 6.25 -9.10
CA LEU A 161 5.61 7.32 -9.58
C LEU A 161 7.07 6.84 -9.69
N ILE A 162 7.60 6.15 -8.69
CA ILE A 162 8.94 5.54 -8.72
C ILE A 162 9.06 4.58 -9.91
N GLY A 163 8.08 3.68 -10.09
CA GLY A 163 8.05 2.76 -11.23
C GLY A 163 8.00 3.47 -12.58
N THR A 164 7.27 4.60 -12.66
CA THR A 164 7.20 5.45 -13.86
C THR A 164 8.56 6.10 -14.16
N ILE A 165 9.20 6.69 -13.16
CA ILE A 165 10.52 7.32 -13.28
C ILE A 165 11.57 6.30 -13.70
N ALA A 166 11.51 5.10 -13.10
CA ALA A 166 12.39 3.99 -13.44
C ALA A 166 12.24 3.55 -14.91
N LEU A 167 11.07 3.70 -15.52
CA LEU A 167 10.87 3.37 -16.95
C LEU A 167 11.38 4.44 -17.91
N ILE A 168 11.48 5.71 -17.48
CA ILE A 168 11.75 6.85 -18.37
C ILE A 168 13.19 7.36 -18.26
N GLN A 169 13.77 7.32 -17.06
CA GLN A 169 15.07 7.95 -16.80
C GLN A 169 16.21 6.93 -16.86
N GLY A 170 17.44 7.38 -17.11
CA GLY A 170 18.66 6.56 -16.98
C GLY A 170 19.11 6.40 -15.51
N PRO A 171 19.98 5.42 -15.18
CA PRO A 171 20.32 5.03 -13.80
C PRO A 171 20.72 6.19 -12.89
N ALA A 172 21.53 7.13 -13.39
CA ALA A 172 22.00 8.29 -12.62
C ALA A 172 20.91 9.35 -12.36
N ARG A 173 19.98 9.55 -13.30
CA ARG A 173 18.91 10.57 -13.18
C ARG A 173 17.74 10.09 -12.33
N ARG A 174 17.51 8.76 -12.31
CA ARG A 174 16.44 8.12 -11.50
C ARG A 174 16.50 8.51 -10.03
N TRP A 175 17.70 8.59 -9.44
CA TRP A 175 17.87 8.92 -8.03
C TRP A 175 17.29 10.29 -7.66
N PHE A 176 17.56 11.31 -8.46
CA PHE A 176 16.98 12.64 -8.26
C PHE A 176 15.48 12.67 -8.58
N GLY A 177 15.05 11.89 -9.57
CA GLY A 177 13.64 11.78 -9.93
C GLY A 177 12.77 11.14 -8.85
N ILE A 178 13.33 10.26 -8.00
CA ILE A 178 12.62 9.57 -6.92
C ILE A 178 12.40 10.48 -5.69
N LEU A 179 13.20 11.54 -5.49
CA LEU A 179 13.10 12.42 -4.32
C LEU A 179 11.70 13.01 -4.08
N PRO A 180 10.95 13.47 -5.11
CA PRO A 180 9.56 13.91 -4.92
C PRO A 180 8.64 12.80 -4.42
N ALA A 181 8.82 11.55 -4.86
CA ALA A 181 8.02 10.42 -4.38
C ALA A 181 8.32 10.10 -2.92
N ILE A 182 9.60 10.16 -2.52
CA ILE A 182 10.02 10.02 -1.13
C ILE A 182 9.46 11.15 -0.28
N GLY A 183 9.55 12.40 -0.74
CA GLY A 183 9.06 13.57 0.00
C GLY A 183 7.56 13.51 0.30
N VAL A 184 6.77 12.98 -0.63
CA VAL A 184 5.33 12.74 -0.41
C VAL A 184 5.09 11.70 0.68
N VAL A 185 5.82 10.58 0.67
CA VAL A 185 5.72 9.55 1.71
C VAL A 185 6.12 10.11 3.06
N ILE A 186 7.27 10.81 3.14
CA ILE A 186 7.73 11.48 4.36
C ILE A 186 6.67 12.47 4.88
N GLY A 187 6.08 13.27 4.00
CA GLY A 187 5.07 14.26 4.40
C GLY A 187 3.81 13.62 5.00
N VAL A 188 3.37 12.49 4.45
CA VAL A 188 2.19 11.76 4.98
C VAL A 188 2.51 10.99 6.24
N GLU A 189 3.69 10.37 6.36
CA GLU A 189 4.13 9.74 7.61
C GLU A 189 4.30 10.80 8.72
N TRP A 190 4.86 11.97 8.40
CA TRP A 190 4.95 13.09 9.33
C TRP A 190 3.55 13.56 9.74
N ALA A 191 2.63 13.73 8.79
CA ALA A 191 1.25 14.12 9.09
C ALA A 191 0.51 13.06 9.91
N LEU A 192 0.78 11.78 9.70
CA LEU A 192 0.23 10.69 10.50
C LEU A 192 0.66 10.80 11.97
N VAL A 193 1.96 11.02 12.21
CA VAL A 193 2.50 11.20 13.56
C VAL A 193 1.95 12.45 14.25
N HIS A 194 1.81 13.56 13.53
CA HIS A 194 1.47 14.85 14.14
C HIS A 194 -0.03 15.18 14.15
N PHE A 195 -0.81 14.59 13.25
CA PHE A 195 -2.24 14.88 13.07
C PHE A 195 -3.12 13.64 12.94
N GLY A 196 -2.55 12.52 12.49
CA GLY A 196 -3.26 11.27 12.25
C GLY A 196 -3.34 10.33 13.46
N GLY A 197 -2.79 10.72 14.62
CA GLY A 197 -2.80 9.86 15.81
C GLY A 197 -1.84 8.68 15.66
N GLY A 198 -0.61 8.94 15.23
CA GLY A 198 0.45 7.93 15.20
C GLY A 198 0.79 7.53 16.62
N GLY A 199 0.15 6.48 17.13
CA GLY A 199 0.41 6.05 18.49
C GLY A 199 -0.56 6.60 19.53
N SER A 200 -1.43 5.79 20.10
CA SER A 200 -2.02 5.91 21.43
C SER A 200 -3.01 7.06 21.69
N ALA A 201 -3.86 6.78 22.68
CA ALA A 201 -4.36 7.75 23.66
C ALA A 201 -5.45 8.73 23.20
N GLU A 202 -6.64 8.56 23.79
CA GLU A 202 -7.65 9.62 23.99
C GLU A 202 -8.47 10.06 22.77
N PHE A 203 -9.20 9.14 22.15
CA PHE A 203 -10.27 9.49 21.19
C PHE A 203 -11.56 10.06 21.84
N ALA A 204 -11.44 10.68 23.01
CA ALA A 204 -12.45 11.56 23.57
C ALA A 204 -11.99 13.01 23.36
N GLY A 205 -12.25 13.57 22.18
CA GLY A 205 -11.91 14.97 21.86
C GLY A 205 -11.06 15.19 20.62
N VAL A 206 -11.19 14.36 19.57
CA VAL A 206 -10.51 14.57 18.28
C VAL A 206 -10.71 16.01 17.82
N ASP A 207 -9.62 16.78 17.79
CA ASP A 207 -9.60 18.09 17.17
C ASP A 207 -9.88 17.90 15.68
N GLN A 208 -11.09 18.27 15.25
CA GLN A 208 -11.52 18.16 13.86
C GLN A 208 -10.55 18.87 12.90
N SER A 209 -9.81 19.87 13.38
CA SER A 209 -8.80 20.56 12.58
C SER A 209 -7.61 19.66 12.23
N ALA A 210 -7.15 18.79 13.14
CA ALA A 210 -6.05 17.85 12.90
C ALA A 210 -6.44 16.81 11.84
N LEU A 211 -7.67 16.27 11.92
CA LEU A 211 -8.18 15.34 10.91
C LEU A 211 -8.26 15.99 9.52
N LEU A 212 -8.70 17.25 9.44
CA LEU A 212 -8.76 18.00 8.18
C LEU A 212 -7.36 18.22 7.58
N TRP A 213 -6.36 18.53 8.41
CA TRP A 213 -4.97 18.65 7.96
C TRP A 213 -4.42 17.32 7.44
N PHE A 214 -4.62 16.22 8.17
CA PHE A 214 -4.20 14.89 7.74
C PHE A 214 -4.84 14.52 6.40
N VAL A 215 -6.17 14.65 6.27
CA VAL A 215 -6.88 14.35 5.04
C VAL A 215 -6.42 15.26 3.90
N GLY A 216 -6.22 16.55 4.15
CA GLY A 216 -5.72 17.50 3.15
C GLY A 216 -4.33 17.11 2.61
N ILE A 217 -3.38 16.80 3.52
CA ILE A 217 -2.03 16.37 3.16
C ILE A 217 -2.08 15.03 2.40
N ALA A 218 -2.91 14.08 2.84
CA ALA A 218 -3.09 12.80 2.16
C ALA A 218 -3.66 12.98 0.75
N VAL A 219 -4.70 13.80 0.57
CA VAL A 219 -5.29 14.08 -0.74
C VAL A 219 -4.25 14.68 -1.70
N VAL A 220 -3.46 15.65 -1.24
CA VAL A 220 -2.37 16.24 -2.03
C VAL A 220 -1.30 15.19 -2.34
N GLY A 221 -0.91 14.39 -1.35
CA GLY A 221 0.05 13.30 -1.46
C GLY A 221 -0.39 12.15 -2.37
N ILE A 222 -1.69 11.95 -2.59
CA ILE A 222 -2.21 10.99 -3.57
C ILE A 222 -2.32 11.63 -4.96
N ALA A 223 -2.87 12.84 -5.02
CA ALA A 223 -3.19 13.51 -6.27
C ALA A 223 -1.93 13.88 -7.06
N LEU A 224 -0.91 14.44 -6.42
CA LEU A 224 0.30 14.90 -7.11
C LEU A 224 1.07 13.74 -7.77
N PRO A 225 1.40 12.63 -7.08
CA PRO A 225 2.03 11.49 -7.73
C PRO A 225 1.15 10.90 -8.83
N TRP A 226 -0.16 10.78 -8.64
CA TRP A 226 -1.01 10.23 -9.70
C TRP A 226 -1.09 11.12 -10.94
N LEU A 227 -1.14 12.44 -10.77
CA LEU A 227 -1.08 13.39 -11.87
C LEU A 227 0.27 13.31 -12.59
N ALA A 228 1.36 13.18 -11.85
CA ALA A 228 2.70 12.99 -12.42
C ALA A 228 2.77 11.70 -13.24
N VAL A 229 2.32 10.56 -12.70
CA VAL A 229 2.24 9.28 -13.43
C VAL A 229 1.40 9.43 -14.69
N ARG A 230 0.19 10.01 -14.60
CA ARG A 230 -0.70 10.20 -15.76
C ARG A 230 -0.08 11.03 -16.89
N ARG A 231 0.79 11.97 -16.55
CA ARG A 231 1.55 12.78 -17.52
C ARG A 231 2.73 11.99 -18.09
N LEU A 232 3.57 11.46 -17.22
CA LEU A 232 4.83 10.79 -17.58
C LEU A 232 4.63 9.47 -18.33
N VAL A 233 3.55 8.73 -18.04
CA VAL A 233 3.25 7.46 -18.72
C VAL A 233 3.04 7.63 -20.22
N ARG A 234 2.67 8.83 -20.68
CA ARG A 234 2.54 9.15 -22.11
C ARG A 234 3.86 9.03 -22.86
N ASP A 235 4.97 9.30 -22.17
CA ASP A 235 6.31 9.35 -22.74
C ASP A 235 7.00 7.98 -22.74
N ILE A 236 6.39 6.97 -22.12
CA ILE A 236 6.92 5.60 -22.09
C ILE A 236 6.71 4.96 -23.45
N GLY A 237 7.80 4.74 -24.20
CA GLY A 237 7.78 4.07 -25.50
C GLY A 237 7.19 2.65 -25.44
N ILE A 238 6.62 2.19 -26.56
CA ILE A 238 6.25 0.79 -26.76
C ILE A 238 7.56 0.04 -27.05
N PRO A 239 7.93 -1.01 -26.29
CA PRO A 239 9.10 -1.80 -26.64
C PRO A 239 8.92 -2.35 -28.06
N GLY A 240 9.85 -2.02 -28.95
CA GLY A 240 9.93 -2.64 -30.28
C GLY A 240 10.28 -4.12 -30.17
N PRO A 241 10.13 -4.91 -31.25
CA PRO A 241 10.42 -6.35 -31.26
C PRO A 241 11.88 -6.69 -30.89
N GLU A 242 12.77 -5.70 -30.93
CA GLU A 242 14.21 -5.83 -30.64
C GLU A 242 14.59 -5.41 -29.22
N SER A 243 13.66 -4.88 -28.43
CA SER A 243 13.92 -4.53 -27.04
C SER A 243 13.89 -5.81 -26.21
N PRO A 244 15.02 -6.29 -25.66
CA PRO A 244 14.97 -7.37 -24.69
C PRO A 244 14.05 -6.92 -23.56
N ILE A 245 13.08 -7.76 -23.23
CA ILE A 245 12.30 -7.62 -22.00
C ILE A 245 13.30 -7.88 -20.89
N ALA A 246 13.85 -6.81 -20.32
CA ALA A 246 14.74 -6.85 -19.17
C ALA A 246 13.94 -7.09 -17.88
#